data_AF-A0A2D9T6A1-F1
#
_entry.id   AF-A0A2D9T6A1-F1
#
_cell.length_a   1.000
_cell.length_b   1.000
_cell.length_c   1.000
_cell.angle_alpha   90.00
_cell.angle_beta   90.00
_cell.angle_gamma   90.00
#
_symmetry.space_group_name_H-M   'P 1'
#
loop_
_entity.id
_entity.type
_entity.pdbx_description
1 polymer ?
#
loop_
_entity_poly.entity_id
_entity_poly.type
_entity_poly.pdbx_seq_one_letter_code
_entity_poly.pdbx_strand_id
1 'polypeptide(L)'
;MNPARFPQLASYLAGLPAGLESYSTCQTKASLALSAMDGHDLASHADDLPDALAGFVREPPPAGVWIPATWSDGIFHAVCDLYYPTEAAMQQWTFERSTQLAKNPLYRGLLKAVGPTRMFRMGPRMNRLFQRGTTLANEIRDRSAVSRMTFPPGLHDRVNLSSNVPALRAMAVITGGKGVKARMLEYSETHALYECTWV
;
A
#
# COMPACT_ATOMS: atom_id res chain seq x y z
N MET A 1 -10.76 0.05 21.03
CA MET A 1 -10.80 0.87 19.80
C MET A 1 -11.88 1.94 19.88
N ASN A 2 -11.57 3.18 19.50
CA ASN A 2 -12.50 4.29 19.41
C ASN A 2 -12.95 4.52 17.93
N PRO A 3 -14.15 4.09 17.53
CA PRO A 3 -14.61 4.19 16.13
C PRO A 3 -14.88 5.63 15.68
N ALA A 4 -15.10 6.58 16.61
CA ALA A 4 -15.27 7.98 16.25
C ALA A 4 -13.95 8.64 15.84
N ARG A 5 -12.82 8.16 16.40
CA ARG A 5 -11.47 8.59 16.01
C ARG A 5 -10.97 7.87 14.77
N PHE A 6 -11.30 6.58 14.63
CA PHE A 6 -10.83 5.72 13.54
C PHE A 6 -11.98 5.15 12.69
N PRO A 7 -12.77 6.00 12.01
CA PRO A 7 -13.96 5.56 11.28
C PRO A 7 -13.65 4.66 10.08
N GLN A 8 -12.58 4.93 9.32
CA GLN A 8 -12.22 4.07 8.18
C GLN A 8 -11.67 2.74 8.68
N LEU A 9 -10.83 2.73 9.71
CA LEU A 9 -10.35 1.48 10.31
C LEU A 9 -11.52 0.63 10.82
N ALA A 10 -12.48 1.24 11.53
CA ALA A 10 -13.65 0.54 12.02
C ALA A 10 -14.46 -0.09 10.87
N SER A 11 -14.67 0.67 9.78
CA SER A 11 -15.34 0.19 8.57
C SER A 11 -14.60 -0.98 7.92
N TYR A 12 -13.28 -0.88 7.78
CA TYR A 12 -12.44 -1.95 7.23
C TYR A 12 -12.54 -3.23 8.06
N LEU A 13 -12.36 -3.13 9.39
CA LEU A 13 -12.42 -4.30 10.27
C LEU A 13 -13.79 -4.97 10.28
N ALA A 14 -14.87 -4.20 10.16
CA ALA A 14 -16.23 -4.73 10.07
C ALA A 14 -16.48 -5.48 8.74
N GLY A 15 -15.72 -5.16 7.67
CA GLY A 15 -15.78 -5.86 6.40
C GLY A 15 -14.99 -7.18 6.35
N LEU A 16 -14.20 -7.48 7.39
CA LEU A 16 -13.37 -8.68 7.46
C LEU A 16 -14.10 -9.82 8.19
N PRO A 17 -13.99 -11.10 7.73
CA PRO A 17 -14.69 -12.23 8.35
C PRO A 17 -14.41 -12.45 9.85
N ALA A 18 -13.19 -12.17 10.29
CA ALA A 18 -12.72 -12.35 11.67
C ALA A 18 -11.89 -11.14 12.15
N GLY A 19 -12.17 -9.94 11.62
CA GLY A 19 -11.38 -8.75 11.90
C GLY A 19 -9.89 -8.95 11.57
N LEU A 20 -8.99 -8.51 12.46
CA LEU A 20 -7.54 -8.59 12.26
C LEU A 20 -7.00 -10.02 12.14
N GLU A 21 -7.71 -11.03 12.64
CA GLU A 21 -7.31 -12.44 12.56
C GLU A 21 -7.75 -13.10 11.23
N SER A 22 -8.37 -12.35 10.33
CA SER A 22 -8.76 -12.85 9.01
C SER A 22 -7.56 -13.21 8.16
N TYR A 23 -7.68 -14.31 7.41
CA TYR A 23 -6.69 -14.75 6.41
C TYR A 23 -5.28 -14.94 6.97
N SER A 24 -5.12 -15.85 7.94
CA SER A 24 -3.84 -16.14 8.62
C SER A 24 -2.66 -16.48 7.69
N THR A 25 -2.93 -16.94 6.46
CA THR A 25 -1.90 -17.21 5.44
C THR A 25 -1.47 -15.97 4.64
N CYS A 26 -2.23 -14.87 4.73
CA CYS A 26 -1.94 -13.61 4.06
C CYS A 26 -1.04 -12.77 4.94
N GLN A 27 0.16 -12.49 4.43
CA GLN A 27 1.19 -11.79 5.19
C GLN A 27 1.83 -10.70 4.34
N THR A 28 2.38 -9.71 5.01
CA THR A 28 3.18 -8.66 4.39
C THR A 28 4.45 -8.39 5.20
N LYS A 29 5.46 -7.81 4.57
CA LYS A 29 6.64 -7.35 5.29
C LYS A 29 6.29 -6.15 6.16
N ALA A 30 6.72 -6.19 7.42
CA ALA A 30 6.52 -5.10 8.38
C ALA A 30 6.99 -3.75 7.82
N SER A 31 8.03 -3.74 6.98
CA SER A 31 8.50 -2.53 6.28
C SER A 31 7.40 -1.69 5.63
N LEU A 32 6.32 -2.29 5.14
CA LEU A 32 5.22 -1.54 4.52
C LEU A 32 4.38 -0.78 5.56
N ALA A 33 4.06 -1.42 6.69
CA ALA A 33 3.37 -0.77 7.80
C ALA A 33 4.26 0.27 8.49
N LEU A 34 5.54 -0.05 8.70
CA LEU A 34 6.51 0.90 9.28
C LEU A 34 6.71 2.12 8.37
N SER A 35 6.77 1.93 7.06
CA SER A 35 6.83 3.05 6.12
C SER A 35 5.56 3.92 6.18
N ALA A 36 4.41 3.37 6.55
CA ALA A 36 3.19 4.13 6.75
C ALA A 36 3.20 4.93 8.05
N MET A 37 3.87 4.44 9.08
CA MET A 37 4.03 5.11 10.38
C MET A 37 5.14 6.17 10.38
N ASP A 38 6.06 6.12 9.42
CA ASP A 38 7.22 7.02 9.38
C ASP A 38 6.77 8.49 9.27
N GLY A 39 7.07 9.28 10.30
CA GLY A 39 6.63 10.67 10.43
C GLY A 39 5.25 10.87 11.09
N HIS A 40 4.63 9.81 11.62
CA HIS A 40 3.32 9.85 12.27
C HIS A 40 3.38 9.31 13.70
N ASP A 41 2.81 10.06 14.64
CA ASP A 41 2.73 9.66 16.05
C ASP A 41 1.47 8.82 16.32
N LEU A 42 1.44 7.59 15.80
CA LEU A 42 0.37 6.64 16.12
C LEU A 42 0.46 6.12 17.56
N ALA A 43 1.65 6.12 18.17
CA ALA A 43 1.87 5.57 19.50
C ALA A 43 1.09 6.34 20.57
N SER A 44 1.00 7.67 20.45
CA SER A 44 0.15 8.52 21.31
C SER A 44 -1.35 8.24 21.21
N HIS A 45 -1.78 7.42 20.24
CA HIS A 45 -3.16 7.00 20.04
C HIS A 45 -3.36 5.48 20.19
N ALA A 46 -2.37 4.75 20.71
CA ALA A 46 -2.40 3.29 20.80
C ALA A 46 -3.59 2.76 21.63
N ASP A 47 -4.01 3.46 22.69
CA ASP A 47 -5.15 3.07 23.53
C ASP A 47 -6.50 3.12 22.77
N ASP A 48 -6.57 3.90 21.70
CA ASP A 48 -7.76 4.01 20.84
C ASP A 48 -7.76 2.98 19.69
N LEU A 49 -6.72 2.16 19.54
CA LEU A 49 -6.61 1.10 18.52
C LEU A 49 -7.09 -0.27 19.05
N PRO A 50 -7.28 -1.29 18.19
CA PRO A 50 -7.37 -2.69 18.61
C PRO A 50 -6.03 -3.18 19.19
N ASP A 51 -6.06 -4.08 20.18
CA ASP A 51 -4.89 -4.52 20.95
C ASP A 51 -3.70 -4.97 20.09
N ALA A 52 -3.95 -5.73 19.02
CA ALA A 52 -2.92 -6.17 18.09
C ALA A 52 -2.18 -5.00 17.40
N LEU A 53 -2.93 -3.99 16.94
CA LEU A 53 -2.33 -2.79 16.33
C LEU A 53 -1.69 -1.90 17.39
N ALA A 54 -2.30 -1.79 18.57
CA ALA A 54 -1.76 -1.04 19.69
C ALA A 54 -0.39 -1.60 20.13
N GLY A 55 -0.25 -2.93 20.19
CA GLY A 55 1.03 -3.61 20.42
C GLY A 55 2.04 -3.31 19.32
N PHE A 56 1.62 -3.42 18.05
CA PHE A 56 2.48 -3.13 16.90
C PHE A 56 3.01 -1.69 16.89
N VAL A 57 2.18 -0.68 17.21
CA VAL A 57 2.64 0.73 17.18
C VAL A 57 3.53 1.10 18.36
N ARG A 58 3.34 0.47 19.53
CA ARG A 58 4.18 0.69 20.71
C ARG A 58 5.53 0.01 20.56
N GLU A 59 5.55 -1.21 20.03
CA GLU A 59 6.75 -2.02 19.84
C GLU A 59 6.79 -2.59 18.42
N PRO A 60 7.14 -1.76 17.42
CA PRO A 60 7.19 -2.20 16.04
C PRO A 60 8.26 -3.28 15.84
N PRO A 61 7.94 -4.40 15.15
CA PRO A 61 8.92 -5.43 14.86
C PRO A 61 9.93 -4.94 13.81
N PRO A 62 11.08 -5.63 13.66
CA PRO A 62 12.03 -5.32 12.60
C PRO A 62 11.39 -5.37 11.20
N ALA A 63 11.80 -4.45 10.32
CA ALA A 63 11.20 -4.26 8.99
C ALA A 63 11.13 -5.52 8.10
N GLY A 64 12.07 -6.47 8.30
CA GLY A 64 12.12 -7.73 7.55
C GLY A 64 11.15 -8.81 8.03
N VAL A 65 10.47 -8.63 9.17
CA VAL A 65 9.53 -9.60 9.73
C VAL A 65 8.25 -9.66 8.88
N TRP A 66 7.67 -10.86 8.77
CA TRP A 66 6.35 -11.05 8.17
C TRP A 66 5.27 -10.87 9.22
N ILE A 67 4.28 -10.03 8.93
CA ILE A 67 3.13 -9.76 9.79
C ILE A 67 1.83 -10.07 9.02
N PRO A 68 0.68 -10.26 9.70
CA PRO A 68 -0.60 -10.39 9.02
C PRO A 68 -0.87 -9.20 8.09
N ALA A 69 -1.37 -9.47 6.87
CA ALA A 69 -1.65 -8.41 5.90
C ALA A 69 -2.72 -7.41 6.42
N THR A 70 -3.72 -7.93 7.14
CA THR A 70 -4.76 -7.16 7.84
C THR A 70 -4.19 -6.13 8.83
N TRP A 71 -3.04 -6.41 9.44
CA TRP A 71 -2.41 -5.46 10.36
C TRP A 71 -1.83 -4.28 9.60
N SER A 72 -1.15 -4.52 8.47
CA SER A 72 -0.60 -3.44 7.65
C SER A 72 -1.69 -2.55 7.07
N ASP A 73 -2.79 -3.15 6.58
CA ASP A 73 -3.95 -2.41 6.08
C ASP A 73 -4.65 -1.64 7.20
N GLY A 74 -4.75 -2.22 8.39
CA GLY A 74 -5.27 -1.54 9.58
C GLY A 74 -4.41 -0.35 10.02
N ILE A 75 -3.08 -0.48 10.00
CA ILE A 75 -2.17 0.64 10.25
C ILE A 75 -2.33 1.74 9.20
N PHE A 76 -2.44 1.36 7.92
CA PHE A 76 -2.68 2.33 6.85
C PHE A 76 -3.99 3.11 7.08
N HIS A 77 -5.06 2.44 7.50
CA HIS A 77 -6.32 3.07 7.86
C HIS A 77 -6.18 4.03 9.04
N ALA A 78 -5.51 3.61 10.12
CA ALA A 78 -5.28 4.46 11.28
C ALA A 78 -4.53 5.75 10.92
N VAL A 79 -3.52 5.66 10.04
CA VAL A 79 -2.80 6.83 9.53
C VAL A 79 -3.71 7.72 8.69
N CYS A 80 -4.54 7.14 7.82
CA CYS A 80 -5.46 7.90 6.99
C CYS A 80 -6.50 8.64 7.85
N ASP A 81 -7.09 7.99 8.84
CA ASP A 81 -8.08 8.60 9.74
C ASP A 81 -7.52 9.80 10.51
N LEU A 82 -6.26 9.73 10.97
CA LEU A 82 -5.65 10.79 11.77
C LEU A 82 -5.05 11.93 10.94
N TYR A 83 -4.42 11.61 9.82
CA TYR A 83 -3.55 12.56 9.10
C TYR A 83 -4.00 12.86 7.68
N TYR A 84 -4.77 11.96 7.05
CA TYR A 84 -5.17 12.07 5.65
C TYR A 84 -6.65 11.72 5.44
N PRO A 85 -7.58 12.46 6.07
CA PRO A 85 -9.00 12.08 6.16
C PRO A 85 -9.76 12.17 4.83
N THR A 86 -9.12 12.65 3.75
CA THR A 86 -9.72 12.72 2.42
C THR A 86 -8.94 11.85 1.45
N GLU A 87 -9.64 11.30 0.45
CA GLU A 87 -9.01 10.50 -0.60
C GLU A 87 -7.90 11.29 -1.32
N ALA A 88 -8.11 12.58 -1.58
CA ALA A 88 -7.10 13.44 -2.22
C ALA A 88 -5.84 13.59 -1.35
N ALA A 89 -5.99 13.79 -0.03
CA ALA A 89 -4.86 13.89 0.90
C ALA A 89 -4.10 12.57 1.00
N MET A 90 -4.82 11.44 1.12
CA MET A 90 -4.23 10.10 1.16
C MET A 90 -3.46 9.81 -0.13
N GLN A 91 -4.03 10.16 -1.29
CA GLN A 91 -3.38 9.91 -2.57
C GLN A 91 -2.10 10.73 -2.74
N GLN A 92 -2.13 12.01 -2.34
CA GLN A 92 -0.96 12.88 -2.38
C GLN A 92 0.15 12.36 -1.46
N TRP A 93 -0.19 12.02 -0.22
CA TRP A 93 0.75 11.44 0.74
C TRP A 93 1.35 10.13 0.23
N THR A 94 0.52 9.23 -0.30
CA THR A 94 1.00 7.94 -0.83
C THR A 94 1.97 8.14 -1.99
N PHE A 95 1.70 9.11 -2.87
CA PHE A 95 2.63 9.48 -3.95
C PHE A 95 3.97 9.98 -3.39
N GLU A 96 3.92 10.94 -2.46
CA GLU A 96 5.12 11.50 -1.83
C GLU A 96 5.96 10.43 -1.13
N ARG A 97 5.33 9.60 -0.29
CA ARG A 97 5.95 8.46 0.39
C ARG A 97 6.59 7.50 -0.61
N SER A 98 5.90 7.17 -1.70
CA SER A 98 6.40 6.22 -2.72
C SER A 98 7.56 6.79 -3.55
N THR A 99 7.77 8.10 -3.56
CA THR A 99 8.90 8.74 -4.26
C THR A 99 10.12 8.98 -3.37
N GLN A 100 10.04 8.68 -2.07
CA GLN A 100 11.11 8.99 -1.09
C GLN A 100 12.46 8.39 -1.48
N LEU A 101 12.50 7.15 -1.97
CA LEU A 101 13.75 6.50 -2.38
C LEU A 101 14.49 7.27 -3.48
N ALA A 102 13.74 7.95 -4.37
CA ALA A 102 14.30 8.76 -5.44
C ALA A 102 14.75 10.16 -4.98
N LYS A 103 14.57 10.52 -3.70
CA LYS A 103 15.16 11.76 -3.15
C LYS A 103 16.67 11.66 -3.06
N ASN A 104 17.22 10.47 -2.83
CA ASN A 104 18.66 10.24 -2.86
C ASN A 104 19.19 10.24 -4.33
N PRO A 105 20.16 11.09 -4.69
CA PRO A 105 20.68 11.19 -6.06
C PRO A 105 21.24 9.89 -6.64
N LEU A 106 21.89 9.06 -5.81
CA LEU A 106 22.45 7.77 -6.23
C LEU A 106 21.33 6.82 -6.66
N TYR A 107 20.32 6.65 -5.80
CA TYR A 107 19.16 5.80 -6.09
C TYR A 107 18.34 6.34 -7.26
N ARG A 108 18.23 7.68 -7.40
CA ARG A 108 17.53 8.31 -8.53
C ARG A 108 18.16 7.92 -9.88
N GLY A 109 19.48 7.98 -10.01
CA GLY A 109 20.19 7.61 -11.23
C GLY A 109 19.98 6.13 -11.58
N LEU A 110 20.13 5.24 -10.59
CA LEU A 110 19.93 3.81 -10.76
C LEU A 110 18.49 3.46 -11.16
N LEU A 111 17.49 4.02 -10.48
CA LEU A 111 16.07 3.79 -10.77
C LEU A 111 15.69 4.29 -12.17
N LYS A 112 16.19 5.46 -12.58
CA LYS A 112 15.96 6.00 -13.92
C LYS A 112 16.56 5.10 -15.02
N ALA A 113 17.71 4.48 -14.76
CA ALA A 113 18.32 3.55 -15.71
C ALA A 113 17.52 2.23 -15.88
N VAL A 114 16.68 1.87 -14.92
CA VAL A 114 15.77 0.71 -15.05
C VAL A 114 14.70 0.97 -16.11
N GLY A 115 14.10 2.16 -16.10
CA GLY A 115 12.97 2.51 -16.96
C GLY A 115 11.62 1.93 -16.48
N PRO A 116 10.49 2.58 -16.81
CA PRO A 116 9.16 2.17 -16.35
C PRO A 116 8.79 0.76 -16.81
N THR A 117 8.99 0.43 -18.09
CA THR A 117 8.65 -0.89 -18.66
C THR A 117 9.30 -2.05 -17.90
N ARG A 118 10.59 -1.92 -17.56
CA ARG A 118 11.32 -2.97 -16.81
C ARG A 118 10.87 -3.01 -15.35
N MET A 119 10.61 -1.86 -14.73
CA MET A 119 10.10 -1.79 -13.36
C MET A 119 8.76 -2.53 -13.22
N PHE A 120 7.80 -2.26 -14.12
CA PHE A 120 6.52 -2.98 -14.10
C PHE A 120 6.69 -4.47 -14.42
N ARG A 121 7.61 -4.85 -15.31
CA ARG A 121 7.92 -6.26 -15.55
C ARG A 121 8.46 -6.97 -14.29
N MET A 122 9.20 -6.27 -13.44
CA MET A 122 9.70 -6.80 -12.17
C MET A 122 8.64 -6.79 -11.05
N GLY A 123 7.57 -6.01 -11.19
CA GLY A 123 6.51 -5.82 -10.20
C GLY A 123 5.99 -7.12 -9.57
N PRO A 124 5.57 -8.15 -10.33
CA PRO A 124 5.10 -9.43 -9.78
C PRO A 124 6.13 -10.13 -8.88
N ARG A 125 7.41 -10.05 -9.23
CA ARG A 125 8.49 -10.61 -8.41
C ARG A 125 8.68 -9.80 -7.14
N MET A 126 8.68 -8.48 -7.25
CA MET A 126 8.78 -7.59 -6.08
C MET A 126 7.60 -7.83 -5.13
N ASN A 127 6.38 -7.94 -5.64
CA ASN A 127 5.20 -8.25 -4.84
C ASN A 127 5.41 -9.50 -3.97
N ARG A 128 5.92 -10.60 -4.54
CA ARG A 128 6.19 -11.85 -3.80
C ARG A 128 7.28 -11.73 -2.72
N LEU A 129 8.15 -10.73 -2.80
CA LEU A 129 9.15 -10.47 -1.75
C LEU A 129 8.53 -9.77 -0.54
N PHE A 130 7.46 -8.99 -0.76
CA PHE A 130 6.82 -8.16 0.25
C PHE A 130 5.48 -8.71 0.73
N GLN A 131 4.80 -9.55 -0.04
CA GLN A 131 3.45 -10.03 0.23
C GLN A 131 3.30 -11.54 -0.02
N ARG A 132 2.44 -12.17 0.78
CA ARG A 132 1.97 -13.55 0.68
C ARG A 132 0.44 -13.56 0.73
N GLY A 133 -0.20 -14.43 -0.03
CA GLY A 133 -1.66 -14.50 -0.13
C GLY A 133 -2.31 -13.49 -1.08
N THR A 134 -1.56 -12.48 -1.53
CA THR A 134 -1.94 -11.57 -2.62
C THR A 134 -1.05 -11.82 -3.83
N THR A 135 -1.63 -11.81 -5.03
CA THR A 135 -0.88 -11.92 -6.29
C THR A 135 -0.95 -10.63 -7.10
N LEU A 136 0.11 -10.37 -7.87
CA LEU A 136 0.20 -9.26 -8.81
C LEU A 136 0.66 -9.80 -10.16
N ALA A 137 -0.07 -9.47 -11.21
CA ALA A 137 0.28 -9.76 -12.60
C ALA A 137 0.27 -8.48 -13.41
N ASN A 138 1.28 -8.27 -14.25
CA ASN A 138 1.38 -7.08 -15.07
C ASN A 138 1.42 -7.45 -16.56
N GLU A 139 0.48 -6.92 -17.33
CA GLU A 139 0.52 -6.90 -18.78
C GLU A 139 1.24 -5.64 -19.23
N ILE A 140 2.35 -5.81 -19.95
CA ILE A 140 3.20 -4.71 -20.39
C ILE A 140 2.93 -4.39 -21.86
N ARG A 141 2.66 -3.12 -22.14
CA ARG A 141 2.52 -2.55 -23.48
C ARG A 141 3.62 -1.49 -23.68
N ASP A 142 3.74 -0.95 -24.90
CA ASP A 142 4.85 -0.05 -25.26
C ASP A 142 4.98 1.17 -24.32
N ARG A 143 3.85 1.75 -23.91
CA ARG A 143 3.77 2.97 -23.10
C ARG A 143 2.77 2.87 -21.94
N SER A 144 2.44 1.63 -21.58
CA SER A 144 1.54 1.39 -20.46
C SER A 144 1.75 0.02 -19.84
N ALA A 145 1.27 -0.13 -18.62
CA ALA A 145 1.13 -1.39 -17.93
C ALA A 145 -0.28 -1.50 -17.36
N VAL A 146 -0.87 -2.68 -17.51
CA VAL A 146 -2.11 -3.05 -16.81
C VAL A 146 -1.75 -4.03 -15.71
N SER A 147 -1.98 -3.65 -14.46
CA SER A 147 -1.64 -4.44 -13.28
C SER A 147 -2.90 -5.02 -12.66
N ARG A 148 -2.99 -6.35 -12.56
CA ARG A 148 -4.06 -7.06 -11.88
C ARG A 148 -3.56 -7.56 -10.52
N MET A 149 -4.22 -7.14 -9.46
CA MET A 149 -4.01 -7.65 -8.11
C MET A 149 -5.16 -8.59 -7.74
N THR A 150 -4.87 -9.75 -7.15
CA THR A 150 -5.89 -10.69 -6.64
C THR A 150 -5.63 -11.05 -5.20
N PHE A 151 -6.68 -11.17 -4.40
CA PHE A 151 -6.62 -11.34 -2.95
C PHE A 151 -7.90 -12.03 -2.42
N PRO A 152 -7.89 -12.56 -1.20
CA PRO A 152 -9.10 -13.06 -0.55
C PRO A 152 -10.17 -11.96 -0.37
N PRO A 153 -11.47 -12.31 -0.35
CA PRO A 153 -12.58 -11.36 -0.23
C PRO A 153 -12.40 -10.32 0.88
N GLY A 154 -12.38 -9.05 0.53
CA GLY A 154 -12.32 -7.96 1.51
C GLY A 154 -10.98 -7.82 2.25
N LEU A 155 -9.93 -8.58 1.90
CA LEU A 155 -8.60 -8.39 2.49
C LEU A 155 -8.12 -6.94 2.32
N HIS A 156 -8.30 -6.41 1.11
CA HIS A 156 -8.04 -5.01 0.78
C HIS A 156 -9.35 -4.33 0.41
N ASP A 157 -9.76 -3.33 1.18
CA ASP A 157 -10.93 -2.51 0.89
C ASP A 157 -10.61 -1.41 -0.16
N ARG A 158 -11.62 -0.60 -0.51
CA ARG A 158 -11.45 0.45 -1.52
C ARG A 158 -10.38 1.48 -1.13
N VAL A 159 -10.23 1.81 0.16
CA VAL A 159 -9.22 2.77 0.62
C VAL A 159 -7.82 2.21 0.37
N ASN A 160 -7.53 0.98 0.81
CA ASN A 160 -6.26 0.31 0.53
C ASN A 160 -5.99 0.21 -0.98
N LEU A 161 -6.99 -0.22 -1.76
CA LEU A 161 -6.85 -0.40 -3.20
C LEU A 161 -6.61 0.91 -3.95
N SER A 162 -7.23 2.01 -3.52
CA SER A 162 -7.05 3.32 -4.15
C SER A 162 -5.64 3.89 -3.92
N SER A 163 -4.97 3.51 -2.82
CA SER A 163 -3.58 3.91 -2.52
C SER A 163 -2.56 3.34 -3.53
N ASN A 164 -2.88 2.23 -4.20
CA ASN A 164 -2.02 1.68 -5.24
C ASN A 164 -1.93 2.60 -6.47
N VAL A 165 -2.94 3.44 -6.75
CA VAL A 165 -2.92 4.35 -7.90
C VAL A 165 -1.73 5.33 -7.83
N PRO A 166 -1.58 6.15 -6.77
CA PRO A 166 -0.43 7.02 -6.62
C PRO A 166 0.88 6.26 -6.43
N ALA A 167 0.88 5.07 -5.83
CA ALA A 167 2.09 4.26 -5.69
C ALA A 167 2.63 3.78 -7.05
N LEU A 168 1.76 3.25 -7.91
CA LEU A 168 2.12 2.83 -9.28
C LEU A 168 2.55 4.04 -10.12
N ARG A 169 1.86 5.17 -10.00
CA ARG A 169 2.26 6.43 -10.65
C ARG A 169 3.65 6.86 -10.21
N ALA A 170 3.92 6.86 -8.90
CA ALA A 170 5.22 7.21 -8.34
C ALA A 170 6.32 6.30 -8.91
N MET A 171 6.05 4.99 -8.99
CA MET A 171 7.02 4.04 -9.55
C MET A 171 7.38 4.32 -11.00
N ALA A 172 6.40 4.65 -11.85
CA ALA A 172 6.67 5.06 -13.23
C ALA A 172 7.46 6.38 -13.30
N VAL A 173 7.13 7.35 -12.43
CA VAL A 173 7.83 8.65 -12.38
C VAL A 173 9.29 8.48 -11.97
N ILE A 174 9.57 7.77 -10.88
CA ILE A 174 10.94 7.64 -10.36
C ILE A 174 11.85 6.81 -11.27
N THR A 175 11.26 6.00 -12.15
CA THR A 175 11.99 5.22 -13.15
C THR A 175 12.11 5.94 -14.50
N GLY A 176 11.69 7.22 -14.57
CA GLY A 176 11.97 8.09 -15.70
C GLY A 176 10.81 8.28 -16.69
N GLY A 177 9.63 7.72 -16.42
CA GLY A 177 8.44 7.98 -17.22
C GLY A 177 8.02 9.45 -17.17
N LYS A 178 7.62 10.01 -18.33
CA LYS A 178 7.06 11.37 -18.41
C LYS A 178 5.55 11.31 -18.63
N GLY A 179 4.84 12.40 -18.30
CA GLY A 179 3.40 12.49 -18.51
C GLY A 179 2.60 11.36 -17.83
N VAL A 180 3.12 10.82 -16.73
CA VAL A 180 2.60 9.59 -16.12
C VAL A 180 1.19 9.79 -15.58
N LYS A 181 0.28 8.91 -15.99
CA LYS A 181 -1.07 8.80 -15.44
C LYS A 181 -1.27 7.39 -14.90
N ALA A 182 -1.92 7.27 -13.75
CA ALA A 182 -2.37 5.99 -13.23
C ALA A 182 -3.83 6.10 -12.81
N ARG A 183 -4.58 5.01 -12.94
CA ARG A 183 -5.97 4.91 -12.50
C ARG A 183 -6.33 3.47 -12.15
N MET A 184 -7.29 3.32 -11.25
CA MET A 184 -7.96 2.04 -11.01
C MET A 184 -9.07 1.90 -12.05
N LEU A 185 -9.00 0.86 -12.89
CA LEU A 185 -9.99 0.57 -13.92
C LEU A 185 -11.21 -0.14 -13.34
N GLU A 186 -10.96 -1.05 -12.41
CA GLU A 186 -11.94 -1.96 -11.85
C GLU A 186 -11.49 -2.39 -10.45
N TYR A 187 -12.44 -2.62 -9.56
CA TYR A 187 -12.19 -3.32 -8.30
C TYR A 187 -13.41 -4.17 -7.91
N SER A 188 -13.16 -5.22 -7.15
CA SER A 188 -14.16 -6.10 -6.55
C SER A 188 -13.68 -6.52 -5.16
N GLU A 189 -14.42 -7.40 -4.50
CA GLU A 189 -13.99 -7.98 -3.23
C GLU A 189 -12.71 -8.84 -3.35
N THR A 190 -12.37 -9.34 -4.55
CA THR A 190 -11.27 -10.30 -4.74
C THR A 190 -10.17 -9.82 -5.68
N HIS A 191 -10.37 -8.68 -6.36
CA HIS A 191 -9.36 -8.16 -7.28
C HIS A 191 -9.43 -6.65 -7.46
N ALA A 192 -8.34 -6.10 -7.98
CA ALA A 192 -8.28 -4.76 -8.53
C ALA A 192 -7.46 -4.73 -9.82
N LEU A 193 -7.87 -3.88 -10.75
CA LEU A 193 -7.19 -3.67 -12.02
C LEU A 193 -6.75 -2.21 -12.11
N TYR A 194 -5.48 -2.00 -12.42
CA TYR A 194 -4.88 -0.68 -12.55
C TYR A 194 -4.30 -0.52 -13.94
N GLU A 195 -4.36 0.71 -14.46
CA GLU A 195 -3.62 1.11 -15.64
C GLU A 195 -2.65 2.21 -15.25
N CYS A 196 -1.40 2.09 -15.69
CA CYS A 196 -0.41 3.15 -15.63
C CYS A 196 0.14 3.41 -17.04
N THR A 197 0.16 4.67 -17.48
CA THR A 197 0.65 5.09 -18.79
C THR A 197 1.80 6.10 -18.64
N TRP A 198 2.70 6.15 -19.62
CA TRP A 198 3.84 7.09 -19.66
C TRP A 198 4.22 7.46 -21.10
N VAL A 199 5.00 8.54 -21.27
CA VAL A 199 5.56 9.03 -22.54
C VAL A 199 7.08 8.99 -22.51
#